data_AF-W0GU31-F1
#
_entry.id   AF-W0GU31-F1
#
_cell.length_a   1.000
_cell.length_b   1.000
_cell.length_c   1.000
_cell.angle_alpha   90.00
_cell.angle_beta   90.00
_cell.angle_gamma   90.00
#
_symmetry.space_group_name_H-M   'P 1'
#
loop_
_entity.id
_entity.type
_entity.pdbx_description
1 polymer ?
#
loop_
_entity_poly.entity_id
_entity_poly.type
_entity_poly.pdbx_seq_one_letter_code
_entity_poly.pdbx_strand_id
1 'polypeptide(L)'
;MNSSHPLVITLLGPTASGKTALALDIAERLDLPVINVDSRQLYQEMDLGTAKPTAEQQARVPHHLLDLRPPDQPITLQEFQAEANPCIARELEQRGVALLVGGSGLYLKALTGGLQPPAVAPQPQLRQQLTALGQGICHALLQAADPEAAVKIAPADAVRTQRALEVFYASGQPMSRQATATPPPWRVLELGLNPANLRQRIQQRTEQLYRDGLVDETRRLSERYGADLPLLQTIGYGEALQVMSGSLNTADAVQITSQRTRQFAKRQRTWFRRQHNPHWLSDQPTLTDAMTLIEQHLR
;
A
#
# COMPACT_ATOMS: atom_id res chain seq x y z
N MET A 1 -23.92 18.95 -16.20
CA MET A 1 -23.41 20.27 -15.77
C MET A 1 -21.91 20.14 -15.92
N ASN A 2 -21.23 20.89 -16.82
CA ASN A 2 -19.81 20.64 -17.10
C ASN A 2 -19.02 20.51 -15.79
N SER A 3 -18.57 19.30 -15.45
CA SER A 3 -17.83 19.09 -14.21
C SER A 3 -16.47 19.74 -14.37
N SER A 4 -16.35 20.99 -13.95
CA SER A 4 -15.17 21.85 -14.17
C SER A 4 -13.91 21.40 -13.43
N HIS A 5 -13.99 20.33 -12.64
CA HIS A 5 -12.86 19.77 -11.90
C HIS A 5 -12.63 18.31 -12.29
N PRO A 6 -11.37 17.94 -12.60
CA PRO A 6 -11.01 16.59 -12.98
C PRO A 6 -11.28 15.60 -11.83
N LEU A 7 -11.45 14.32 -12.18
CA LEU A 7 -11.88 13.26 -11.27
C LEU A 7 -10.78 12.21 -11.07
N VAL A 8 -10.42 11.97 -9.82
CA VAL A 8 -9.60 10.81 -9.44
C VAL A 8 -10.52 9.72 -8.90
N ILE A 9 -10.56 8.58 -9.58
CA ILE A 9 -11.22 7.36 -9.13
C ILE A 9 -10.17 6.54 -8.38
N THR A 10 -10.48 6.12 -7.16
CA THR A 10 -9.64 5.19 -6.41
C THR A 10 -10.37 3.89 -6.15
N LEU A 11 -9.71 2.77 -6.47
CA LEU A 11 -10.21 1.44 -6.16
C LEU A 11 -9.39 0.84 -5.01
N LEU A 12 -10.02 0.71 -3.85
CA LEU A 12 -9.42 0.23 -2.62
C LEU A 12 -10.11 -1.03 -2.09
N GLY A 13 -9.44 -1.70 -1.16
CA GLY A 13 -9.92 -2.96 -0.58
C GLY A 13 -8.79 -3.83 -0.07
N PRO A 14 -9.08 -4.81 0.81
CA PRO A 14 -8.05 -5.68 1.36
C PRO A 14 -7.39 -6.53 0.27
N THR A 15 -6.23 -7.11 0.58
CA THR A 15 -5.63 -8.14 -0.30
C THR A 15 -6.61 -9.27 -0.60
N ALA A 16 -6.50 -9.88 -1.78
CA ALA A 16 -7.41 -10.91 -2.31
C ALA A 16 -8.88 -10.48 -2.55
N SER A 17 -9.22 -9.19 -2.46
CA SER A 17 -10.59 -8.71 -2.70
C SER A 17 -11.03 -8.67 -4.18
N GLY A 18 -10.11 -8.84 -5.13
CA GLY A 18 -10.41 -8.77 -6.57
C GLY A 18 -10.19 -7.40 -7.22
N LYS A 19 -9.50 -6.47 -6.56
CA LYS A 19 -9.21 -5.12 -7.09
C LYS A 19 -8.64 -5.14 -8.51
N THR A 20 -7.62 -5.96 -8.77
CA THR A 20 -6.95 -6.01 -10.08
C THR A 20 -7.93 -6.37 -11.18
N ALA A 21 -8.77 -7.40 -10.99
CA ALA A 21 -9.75 -7.79 -12.01
C ALA A 21 -10.74 -6.66 -12.32
N LEU A 22 -11.35 -6.06 -11.28
CA LEU A 22 -12.29 -4.96 -11.48
C LEU A 22 -11.61 -3.69 -12.04
N ALA A 23 -10.37 -3.42 -11.65
CA ALA A 23 -9.60 -2.30 -12.18
C ALA A 23 -9.39 -2.42 -13.68
N LEU A 24 -9.04 -3.61 -14.18
CA LEU A 24 -8.87 -3.86 -15.61
C LEU A 24 -10.18 -3.65 -16.36
N ASP A 25 -11.29 -4.17 -15.83
CA ASP A 25 -12.60 -4.04 -16.47
C ASP A 25 -13.07 -2.56 -16.53
N ILE A 26 -12.82 -1.78 -15.46
CA ILE A 26 -13.09 -0.33 -15.44
C ILE A 26 -12.16 0.40 -16.42
N ALA A 27 -10.86 0.07 -16.40
CA ALA A 27 -9.84 0.68 -17.24
C ALA A 27 -10.14 0.49 -18.73
N GLU A 28 -10.50 -0.72 -19.15
CA GLU A 28 -10.91 -1.01 -20.53
C GLU A 28 -12.17 -0.24 -20.93
N ARG A 29 -13.15 -0.14 -20.02
CA ARG A 29 -14.43 0.52 -20.31
C ARG A 29 -14.28 2.04 -20.48
N LEU A 30 -13.33 2.64 -19.76
CA LEU A 30 -13.08 4.08 -19.74
C LEU A 30 -11.88 4.50 -20.59
N ASP A 31 -11.17 3.54 -21.21
CA ASP A 31 -9.88 3.76 -21.88
C ASP A 31 -8.88 4.51 -20.96
N LEU A 32 -8.71 4.01 -19.73
CA LEU A 32 -7.81 4.60 -18.74
C LEU A 32 -6.63 3.69 -18.45
N PRO A 33 -5.41 4.23 -18.29
CA PRO A 33 -4.34 3.46 -17.67
C PRO A 33 -4.60 3.25 -16.18
N VAL A 34 -4.05 2.18 -15.63
CA VAL A 34 -4.08 1.90 -14.18
C VAL A 34 -2.86 2.52 -13.52
N ILE A 35 -3.07 3.41 -12.55
CA ILE A 35 -2.00 3.95 -11.69
C ILE A 35 -1.92 3.09 -10.43
N ASN A 36 -0.88 2.27 -10.30
CA ASN A 36 -0.70 1.38 -9.16
C ASN A 36 -0.33 2.16 -7.88
N VAL A 37 -1.00 1.83 -6.77
CA VAL A 37 -0.78 2.40 -5.44
C VAL A 37 -0.64 1.29 -4.40
N ASP A 38 0.31 0.39 -4.64
CA ASP A 38 0.68 -0.68 -3.72
C ASP A 38 2.18 -0.65 -3.40
N SER A 39 2.51 -0.45 -2.12
CA SER A 39 3.89 -0.30 -1.64
C SER A 39 4.79 -1.52 -1.84
N ARG A 40 4.26 -2.68 -2.24
CA ARG A 40 5.06 -3.87 -2.55
C ARG A 40 5.26 -4.07 -4.05
N GLN A 41 4.29 -3.66 -4.87
CA GLN A 41 4.37 -3.81 -6.33
C GLN A 41 5.28 -2.76 -6.99
N LEU A 42 5.81 -1.81 -6.20
CA LEU A 42 6.80 -0.83 -6.65
C LEU A 42 8.18 -1.45 -6.90
N TYR A 43 8.43 -2.67 -6.43
CA TYR A 43 9.74 -3.30 -6.50
C TYR A 43 9.86 -4.29 -7.66
N GLN A 44 10.98 -4.18 -8.37
CA GLN A 44 11.40 -5.07 -9.44
C GLN A 44 11.56 -6.50 -8.92
N GLU A 45 11.29 -7.49 -9.77
CA GLU A 45 11.51 -8.93 -9.51
C GLU A 45 10.67 -9.54 -8.38
N MET A 46 9.83 -8.72 -7.72
CA MET A 46 8.90 -9.14 -6.68
C MET A 46 7.48 -9.22 -7.27
N ASP A 47 7.16 -10.31 -7.95
CA ASP A 47 5.95 -10.43 -8.77
C ASP A 47 4.87 -11.27 -8.08
N LEU A 48 5.17 -12.54 -7.82
CA LEU A 48 4.24 -13.51 -7.26
C LEU A 48 3.85 -13.10 -5.85
N GLY A 49 4.83 -12.94 -4.96
CA GLY A 49 4.58 -12.65 -3.55
C GLY A 49 3.87 -11.31 -3.31
N THR A 50 3.94 -10.37 -4.26
CA THR A 50 3.30 -9.05 -4.17
C THR A 50 1.96 -8.97 -4.87
N ALA A 51 1.50 -10.05 -5.51
CA ALA A 51 0.29 -10.05 -6.31
C ALA A 51 0.32 -9.09 -7.51
N LYS A 52 1.51 -8.84 -8.09
CA LYS A 52 1.66 -7.94 -9.23
C LYS A 52 0.79 -8.41 -10.40
N PRO A 53 0.13 -7.52 -11.15
CA PRO A 53 -0.60 -7.91 -12.35
C PRO A 53 0.30 -8.72 -13.29
N THR A 54 -0.20 -9.83 -13.82
CA THR A 54 0.56 -10.69 -14.73
C THR A 54 0.85 -9.98 -16.06
N ALA A 55 1.80 -10.47 -16.85
CA ALA A 55 2.06 -9.91 -18.19
C ALA A 55 0.80 -9.86 -19.07
N GLU A 56 -0.05 -10.89 -19.00
CA GLU A 56 -1.35 -10.93 -19.69
C GLU A 56 -2.30 -9.82 -19.22
N GLN A 57 -2.34 -9.55 -17.91
CA GLN A 57 -3.15 -8.48 -17.33
C GLN A 57 -2.60 -7.09 -17.68
N GLN A 58 -1.28 -6.93 -17.68
CA GLN A 58 -0.62 -5.70 -18.08
C GLN A 58 -0.74 -5.42 -19.59
N ALA A 59 -0.93 -6.46 -20.41
CA ALA A 59 -1.17 -6.31 -21.84
C ALA A 59 -2.59 -5.80 -22.16
N ARG A 60 -3.55 -5.95 -21.24
CA ARG A 60 -4.93 -5.47 -21.41
C ARG A 60 -5.02 -3.95 -21.39
N VAL A 61 -4.33 -3.31 -20.45
CA VAL A 61 -4.30 -1.85 -20.28
C VAL A 61 -2.94 -1.38 -19.76
N PRO A 62 -2.48 -0.17 -20.09
CA PRO A 62 -1.22 0.34 -19.54
C PRO A 62 -1.27 0.43 -18.01
N HIS A 63 -0.15 0.08 -17.37
CA HIS A 63 0.04 0.20 -15.93
C HIS A 63 1.19 1.17 -15.63
N HIS A 64 0.97 2.09 -14.69
CA HIS A 64 1.99 2.98 -14.16
C HIS A 64 2.37 2.58 -12.74
N LEU A 65 3.57 2.99 -12.32
CA LEU A 65 4.07 2.81 -10.94
C LEU A 65 4.19 1.34 -10.51
N LEU A 66 4.57 0.48 -11.46
CA LEU A 66 5.13 -0.85 -11.21
C LEU A 66 6.65 -0.76 -11.39
N ASP A 67 7.39 -1.62 -10.69
CA ASP A 67 8.82 -1.85 -10.97
C ASP A 67 9.72 -0.60 -10.89
N LEU A 68 9.35 0.36 -10.04
CA LEU A 68 10.04 1.65 -9.89
C LEU A 68 11.44 1.52 -9.30
N ARG A 69 11.68 0.54 -8.41
CA ARG A 69 12.94 0.40 -7.69
C ARG A 69 13.39 -1.06 -7.59
N PRO A 70 14.70 -1.33 -7.54
CA PRO A 70 15.17 -2.63 -7.11
C PRO A 70 14.84 -2.85 -5.62
N PRO A 71 14.65 -4.11 -5.18
CA PRO A 71 14.26 -4.46 -3.81
C PRO A 71 15.15 -3.91 -2.69
N ASP A 72 16.44 -3.68 -2.95
CA ASP A 72 17.43 -3.12 -2.00
C ASP A 72 17.43 -1.59 -1.90
N GLN A 73 16.63 -0.91 -2.73
CA GLN A 73 16.47 0.55 -2.71
C GLN A 73 15.06 0.93 -2.24
N PRO A 74 14.83 1.02 -0.91
CA PRO A 74 13.51 1.32 -0.39
C PRO A 74 13.03 2.70 -0.84
N ILE A 75 11.77 2.77 -1.29
CA ILE A 75 11.12 4.03 -1.66
C ILE A 75 10.30 4.58 -0.49
N THR A 76 10.52 5.85 -0.16
CA THR A 76 9.73 6.56 0.84
C THR A 76 8.39 7.03 0.27
N LEU A 77 7.44 7.38 1.15
CA LEU A 77 6.16 7.95 0.71
C LEU A 77 6.33 9.24 -0.08
N GLN A 78 7.30 10.09 0.29
CA GLN A 78 7.57 11.35 -0.38
C GLN A 78 8.09 11.12 -1.80
N GLU A 79 9.04 10.19 -1.97
CA GLU A 79 9.55 9.81 -3.29
C GLU A 79 8.46 9.18 -4.14
N PHE A 80 7.63 8.30 -3.57
CA PHE A 80 6.49 7.74 -4.29
C PHE A 80 5.51 8.83 -4.76
N GLN A 81 5.21 9.85 -3.93
CA GLN A 81 4.38 10.98 -4.35
C GLN A 81 5.01 11.77 -5.50
N ALA A 82 6.34 11.94 -5.50
CA ALA A 82 7.06 12.62 -6.58
C ALA A 82 6.98 11.85 -7.91
N GLU A 83 6.95 10.52 -7.88
CA GLU A 83 6.73 9.66 -9.06
C GLU A 83 5.25 9.62 -9.49
N ALA A 84 4.32 9.58 -8.52
CA ALA A 84 2.90 9.41 -8.78
C ALA A 84 2.21 10.68 -9.29
N ASN A 85 2.54 11.85 -8.72
CA ASN A 85 1.86 13.11 -9.03
C ASN A 85 1.96 13.51 -10.52
N PRO A 86 3.11 13.39 -11.20
CA PRO A 86 3.20 13.68 -12.63
C PRO A 86 2.31 12.75 -13.48
N CYS A 87 2.25 11.46 -13.12
CA CYS A 87 1.40 10.49 -13.81
C CYS A 87 -0.09 10.85 -13.66
N ILE A 88 -0.52 11.17 -12.43
CA ILE A 88 -1.90 11.60 -12.16
C ILE A 88 -2.21 12.89 -12.91
N ALA A 89 -1.34 13.90 -12.82
CA ALA A 89 -1.55 15.18 -13.48
C ALA A 89 -1.70 15.03 -15.00
N ARG A 90 -0.87 14.19 -15.63
CA ARG A 90 -0.95 13.89 -17.06
C ARG A 90 -2.31 13.29 -17.44
N GLU A 91 -2.78 12.27 -16.73
CA GLU A 91 -4.07 11.64 -17.05
C GLU A 91 -5.25 12.59 -16.81
N LEU A 92 -5.20 13.40 -15.75
CA LEU A 92 -6.22 14.42 -15.50
C LEU A 92 -6.21 15.52 -16.57
N GLU A 93 -5.05 15.93 -17.09
CA GLU A 93 -4.94 16.90 -18.18
C GLU A 93 -5.45 16.34 -19.51
N GLN A 94 -5.09 15.10 -19.83
CA GLN A 94 -5.44 14.48 -21.11
C GLN A 94 -6.88 13.99 -21.18
N ARG A 95 -7.41 13.46 -20.06
CA ARG A 95 -8.68 12.73 -20.04
C ARG A 95 -9.70 13.29 -19.05
N GLY A 96 -9.29 14.21 -18.19
CA GLY A 96 -10.14 14.71 -17.08
C GLY A 96 -10.34 13.68 -15.96
N VAL A 97 -9.81 12.47 -16.09
CA VAL A 97 -10.03 11.34 -15.17
C VAL A 97 -8.75 10.53 -14.98
N ALA A 98 -8.46 10.09 -13.75
CA ALA A 98 -7.37 9.15 -13.46
C ALA A 98 -7.86 8.00 -12.56
N LEU A 99 -7.33 6.79 -12.78
CA LEU A 99 -7.69 5.58 -12.04
C LEU A 99 -6.53 5.08 -11.18
N LEU A 100 -6.65 5.23 -9.86
CA LEU A 100 -5.67 4.75 -8.88
C LEU A 100 -6.15 3.44 -8.25
N VAL A 101 -5.29 2.43 -8.23
CA VAL A 101 -5.67 1.08 -7.76
C VAL A 101 -4.65 0.59 -6.75
N GLY A 102 -5.08 0.19 -5.55
CA GLY A 102 -4.11 -0.29 -4.57
C GLY A 102 -4.65 -0.71 -3.22
N GLY A 103 -3.81 -1.42 -2.46
CA GLY A 103 -4.08 -1.84 -1.07
C GLY A 103 -3.40 -0.97 -0.01
N SER A 104 -2.53 -0.03 -0.41
CA SER A 104 -1.74 0.77 0.51
C SER A 104 -2.49 2.03 0.93
N GLY A 105 -3.35 1.90 1.95
CA GLY A 105 -4.23 2.98 2.40
C GLY A 105 -3.52 4.28 2.78
N LEU A 106 -2.30 4.22 3.35
CA LEU A 106 -1.51 5.43 3.61
C LEU A 106 -1.13 6.16 2.30
N TYR A 107 -0.73 5.41 1.27
CA TYR A 107 -0.29 5.97 -0.01
C TYR A 107 -1.47 6.57 -0.76
N LEU A 108 -2.60 5.85 -0.81
CA LEU A 108 -3.85 6.38 -1.36
C LEU A 108 -4.28 7.65 -0.63
N LYS A 109 -4.29 7.64 0.71
CA LYS A 109 -4.66 8.82 1.51
C LYS A 109 -3.72 9.99 1.26
N ALA A 110 -2.43 9.73 1.03
CA ALA A 110 -1.48 10.78 0.75
C ALA A 110 -1.71 11.45 -0.60
N LEU A 111 -2.08 10.68 -1.63
CA LEU A 111 -2.41 11.20 -2.95
C LEU A 111 -3.79 11.88 -2.97
N THR A 112 -4.81 11.29 -2.34
CA THR A 112 -6.19 11.82 -2.37
C THR A 112 -6.46 12.92 -1.36
N GLY A 113 -5.77 12.90 -0.22
CA GLY A 113 -5.89 13.90 0.83
C GLY A 113 -4.76 14.93 0.84
N GLY A 114 -3.79 14.80 -0.08
CA GLY A 114 -2.63 15.68 -0.17
C GLY A 114 -1.79 15.73 1.11
N LEU A 115 -1.66 14.58 1.79
CA LEU A 115 -0.80 14.46 2.97
C LEU A 115 0.64 14.73 2.54
N GLN A 116 1.30 15.66 3.22
CA GLN A 116 2.72 15.91 3.06
C GLN A 116 3.45 15.34 4.27
N PRO A 117 4.22 14.24 4.10
CA PRO A 117 5.03 13.72 5.19
C PRO A 117 6.12 14.75 5.56
N PRO A 118 6.62 14.75 6.80
CA PRO A 118 7.76 15.57 7.19
C PRO A 118 8.95 15.29 6.26
N ALA A 119 9.60 16.37 5.78
CA ALA A 119 10.73 16.34 4.87
C ALA A 119 12.05 15.93 5.58
N VAL A 120 11.99 14.86 6.37
CA VAL A 120 13.12 14.31 7.11
C VAL A 120 13.41 12.91 6.56
N ALA A 121 14.59 12.75 5.96
CA ALA A 121 15.05 11.44 5.49
C ALA A 121 15.17 10.44 6.66
N PRO A 122 15.06 9.13 6.42
CA PRO A 122 15.34 8.12 7.44
C PRO A 122 16.75 8.28 8.02
N GLN A 123 16.89 8.12 9.34
CA GLN A 123 18.15 8.23 10.08
C GLN A 123 18.48 6.88 10.75
N PRO A 124 19.12 5.92 10.04
CA PRO A 124 19.31 4.55 10.54
C PRO A 124 20.05 4.46 11.87
N GLN A 125 21.09 5.28 12.06
CA GLN A 125 21.87 5.32 13.30
C GLN A 125 21.02 5.78 14.49
N LEU A 126 20.21 6.82 14.30
CA LEU A 126 19.29 7.29 15.33
C LEU A 126 18.22 6.23 15.66
N ARG A 127 17.68 5.53 14.67
CA ARG A 127 16.73 4.43 14.92
C ARG A 127 17.35 3.30 15.72
N GLN A 128 18.62 2.97 15.46
CA GLN A 128 19.34 1.96 16.24
C GLN A 128 19.48 2.41 17.70
N GLN A 129 19.85 3.67 17.94
CA GLN A 129 19.94 4.25 19.29
C GLN A 129 18.58 4.24 20.00
N LEU A 130 17.51 4.69 19.34
CA LEU A 130 16.15 4.67 19.90
C LEU A 130 15.67 3.24 20.20
N THR A 131 16.02 2.28 19.33
CA THR A 131 15.70 0.87 19.56
C THR A 131 16.43 0.34 20.79
N ALA A 132 17.71 0.68 20.96
CA ALA A 132 18.50 0.28 22.13
C ALA A 132 18.01 0.91 23.44
N LEU A 133 17.48 2.14 23.39
CA LEU A 133 16.86 2.81 24.55
C LEU A 133 15.55 2.13 24.99
N GLY A 134 14.88 1.43 24.07
CA GLY A 134 13.65 0.72 24.35
C GLY A 134 12.40 1.60 24.31
N GLN A 135 11.27 0.95 24.05
CA GLN A 135 10.02 1.64 23.70
C GLN A 135 9.44 2.49 24.84
N GLY A 136 9.53 2.02 26.09
CA GLY A 136 8.98 2.75 27.24
C GLY A 136 9.62 4.14 27.41
N ILE A 137 10.95 4.20 27.29
CA ILE A 137 11.71 5.45 27.34
C ILE A 137 11.39 6.30 26.11
N CYS A 138 11.39 5.72 24.91
CA CYS A 138 11.07 6.45 23.69
C CYS A 138 9.66 7.07 23.74
N HIS A 139 8.66 6.38 24.27
CA HIS A 139 7.32 6.94 24.37
C HIS A 139 7.26 8.11 25.37
N ALA A 140 7.98 8.03 26.50
CA ALA A 140 8.08 9.13 27.45
C ALA A 140 8.79 10.35 26.82
N LEU A 141 9.86 10.13 26.06
CA LEU A 141 10.53 11.18 25.29
C LEU A 141 9.57 11.82 24.27
N LEU A 142 8.75 11.01 23.59
CA LEU A 142 7.76 11.52 22.65
C LEU A 142 6.70 12.38 23.36
N GLN A 143 6.21 11.96 24.53
CA GLN A 143 5.25 12.74 25.31
C GLN A 143 5.80 14.11 25.70
N ALA A 144 7.09 14.21 26.00
CA ALA A 144 7.74 15.48 26.31
C ALA A 144 7.98 16.35 25.06
N ALA A 145 8.42 15.75 23.96
CA ALA A 145 8.81 16.46 22.74
C ALA A 145 7.63 16.85 21.83
N ASP A 146 6.62 15.98 21.70
CA ASP A 146 5.46 16.14 20.84
C ASP A 146 4.19 15.53 21.49
N PRO A 147 3.58 16.25 22.46
CA PRO A 147 2.41 15.76 23.17
C PRO A 147 1.23 15.45 22.24
N GLU A 148 1.07 16.19 21.14
CA GLU A 148 -0.03 15.98 20.19
C GLU A 148 0.15 14.65 19.43
N ALA A 149 1.37 14.35 18.98
CA ALA A 149 1.65 13.06 18.37
C ALA A 149 1.51 11.91 19.39
N ALA A 150 1.94 12.12 20.63
CA ALA A 150 1.86 11.12 21.71
C ALA A 150 0.41 10.71 22.05
N VAL A 151 -0.57 11.61 21.88
CA VAL A 151 -2.01 11.28 22.05
C VAL A 151 -2.49 10.33 20.95
N LYS A 152 -1.98 10.48 19.73
CA LYS A 152 -2.41 9.72 18.55
C LYS A 152 -1.66 8.40 18.39
N ILE A 153 -0.41 8.34 18.87
CA ILE A 153 0.48 7.19 18.75
C ILE A 153 0.33 6.32 19.99
N ALA A 154 -0.09 5.06 19.81
CA ALA A 154 -0.24 4.14 20.93
C ALA A 154 1.13 3.84 21.59
N PRO A 155 1.20 3.64 22.92
CA PRO A 155 2.46 3.37 23.62
C PRO A 155 3.24 2.16 23.11
N ALA A 156 2.57 1.18 22.49
CA ALA A 156 3.19 -0.01 21.92
C ALA A 156 3.65 0.18 20.45
N ASP A 157 3.31 1.30 19.80
CA ASP A 157 3.62 1.55 18.38
C ASP A 157 5.04 2.12 18.22
N ALA A 158 6.04 1.26 18.43
CA ALA A 158 7.44 1.65 18.40
C ALA A 158 7.87 2.30 17.08
N VAL A 159 7.32 1.84 15.96
CA VAL A 159 7.66 2.37 14.63
C VAL A 159 7.23 3.84 14.51
N ARG A 160 6.01 4.17 14.91
CA ARG A 160 5.54 5.56 14.86
C ARG A 160 6.20 6.43 15.92
N THR A 161 6.45 5.90 17.11
CA THR A 161 7.19 6.62 18.17
C THR A 161 8.59 6.99 17.69
N GLN A 162 9.33 6.02 17.14
CA GLN A 162 10.66 6.25 16.61
C GLN A 162 10.65 7.26 15.45
N ARG A 163 9.69 7.17 14.53
CA ARG A 163 9.58 8.14 13.43
C ARG A 163 9.29 9.56 13.93
N ALA A 164 8.43 9.72 14.92
CA ALA A 164 8.10 11.04 15.48
C ALA A 164 9.32 11.68 16.17
N LEU A 165 10.06 10.89 16.97
CA LEU A 165 11.32 11.33 17.58
C LEU A 165 12.41 11.60 16.54
N GLU A 166 12.54 10.73 15.54
CA GLU A 166 13.48 10.90 14.43
C GLU A 166 13.28 12.23 13.72
N VAL A 167 12.02 12.57 13.41
CA VAL A 167 11.64 13.86 12.82
C VAL A 167 12.03 15.01 13.76
N PHE A 168 11.67 14.92 15.04
CA PHE A 168 11.96 15.96 16.02
C PHE A 168 13.47 16.20 16.21
N TYR A 169 14.27 15.15 16.39
CA TYR A 169 15.71 15.29 16.60
C TYR A 169 16.44 15.76 15.34
N ALA A 170 15.97 15.39 14.15
CA ALA A 170 16.61 15.81 12.90
C ALA A 170 16.26 17.25 12.50
N SER A 171 15.04 17.72 12.76
CA SER A 171 14.58 19.04 12.31
C SER A 171 14.46 20.09 13.42
N GLY A 172 14.49 19.68 14.69
CA GLY A 172 14.21 20.52 15.86
C GLY A 172 12.72 20.88 16.02
N GLN A 173 11.83 20.36 15.18
CA GLN A 173 10.40 20.67 15.20
C GLN A 173 9.55 19.40 15.42
N PRO A 174 8.49 19.46 16.25
CA PRO A 174 7.57 18.33 16.43
C PRO A 174 6.97 17.83 15.11
N MET A 175 6.75 16.52 14.99
CA MET A 175 6.18 15.90 13.79
C MET A 175 4.74 16.37 13.56
N SER A 176 3.96 16.54 14.63
CA SER A 176 2.60 17.05 14.60
C SER A 176 2.47 18.43 13.93
N ARG A 177 3.52 19.26 14.01
CA ARG A 177 3.55 20.60 13.41
C ARG A 177 4.03 20.64 11.97
N GLN A 178 4.64 19.55 11.49
CA GLN A 178 5.20 19.47 10.13
C GLN A 178 4.31 18.72 9.16
N ALA A 179 3.48 17.78 9.65
CA ALA A 179 2.56 17.06 8.79
C ALA A 179 1.39 17.97 8.38
N THR A 180 1.42 18.44 7.14
CA THR A 180 0.32 19.22 6.54
C THR A 180 -0.50 18.34 5.61
N ALA A 181 -1.73 18.76 5.34
CA ALA A 181 -2.56 18.18 4.30
C ALA A 181 -3.18 19.31 3.49
N THR A 182 -2.86 19.36 2.20
CA THR A 182 -3.47 20.30 1.26
C THR A 182 -4.28 19.49 0.26
N PRO A 183 -5.63 19.49 0.36
CA PRO A 183 -6.45 18.74 -0.56
C PRO A 183 -6.09 19.06 -2.01
N PRO A 184 -5.93 18.04 -2.87
CA PRO A 184 -5.57 18.28 -4.25
C PRO A 184 -6.71 18.94 -5.04
N PRO A 185 -6.42 19.61 -6.17
CA PRO A 185 -7.41 20.39 -6.94
C PRO A 185 -8.33 19.52 -7.83
N TRP A 186 -8.60 18.28 -7.43
CA TRP A 186 -9.47 17.33 -8.14
C TRP A 186 -10.47 16.69 -7.19
N ARG A 187 -11.59 16.24 -7.77
CA ARG A 187 -12.59 15.47 -7.04
C ARG A 187 -12.08 14.04 -6.86
N VAL A 188 -12.47 13.39 -5.76
CA VAL A 188 -12.08 12.00 -5.47
C VAL A 188 -13.33 11.14 -5.33
N LEU A 189 -13.43 10.08 -6.13
CA LEU A 189 -14.39 9.01 -5.95
C LEU A 189 -13.66 7.78 -5.41
N GLU A 190 -13.97 7.39 -4.17
CA GLU A 190 -13.42 6.17 -3.57
C GLU A 190 -14.41 5.01 -3.75
N LEU A 191 -13.97 3.93 -4.38
CA LEU A 191 -14.70 2.68 -4.56
C LEU A 191 -14.03 1.58 -3.72
N GLY A 192 -14.83 0.86 -2.93
CA GLY A 192 -14.34 -0.15 -2.00
C GLY A 192 -14.82 -1.55 -2.33
N LEU A 193 -13.89 -2.52 -2.36
CA LEU A 193 -14.22 -3.95 -2.40
C LEU A 193 -14.02 -4.61 -1.04
N ASN A 194 -14.99 -5.39 -0.58
CA ASN A 194 -14.85 -6.20 0.64
C ASN A 194 -15.73 -7.45 0.58
N PRO A 195 -15.31 -8.49 -0.18
CA PRO A 195 -16.16 -9.64 -0.44
C PRO A 195 -16.46 -10.47 0.80
N ALA A 196 -17.67 -11.02 0.91
CA ALA A 196 -18.07 -11.85 2.05
C ALA A 196 -17.15 -13.08 2.25
N ASN A 197 -16.68 -13.68 1.16
CA ASN A 197 -15.80 -14.86 1.15
C ASN A 197 -14.30 -14.52 1.22
N LEU A 198 -13.91 -13.33 1.70
CA LEU A 198 -12.52 -12.87 1.74
C LEU A 198 -11.55 -13.87 2.39
N ARG A 199 -11.95 -14.55 3.47
CA ARG A 199 -11.09 -15.55 4.15
C ARG A 199 -10.76 -16.74 3.26
N GLN A 200 -11.74 -17.23 2.51
CA GLN A 200 -11.56 -18.32 1.55
C GLN A 200 -10.67 -17.88 0.39
N ARG A 201 -10.90 -16.68 -0.16
CA ARG A 201 -10.08 -16.09 -1.21
C ARG A 201 -8.62 -15.95 -0.79
N ILE A 202 -8.37 -15.52 0.45
CA ILE A 202 -7.01 -15.44 1.01
C ILE A 202 -6.38 -16.84 1.07
N GLN A 203 -7.09 -17.84 1.57
CA GLN A 203 -6.57 -19.21 1.66
C GLN A 203 -6.16 -19.75 0.28
N GLN A 204 -7.10 -19.72 -0.68
CA GLN A 204 -6.88 -20.21 -2.04
C GLN A 204 -5.74 -19.46 -2.74
N ARG A 205 -5.69 -18.13 -2.57
CA ARG A 205 -4.61 -17.32 -3.13
C ARG A 205 -3.27 -17.69 -2.52
N THR A 206 -3.17 -17.85 -1.21
CA THR A 206 -1.91 -18.25 -0.55
C THR A 206 -1.45 -19.61 -1.06
N GLU A 207 -2.34 -20.60 -1.14
CA GLU A 207 -2.02 -21.91 -1.70
C GLU A 207 -1.52 -21.82 -3.15
N GLN A 208 -2.14 -20.95 -3.95
CA GLN A 208 -1.72 -20.70 -5.32
C GLN A 208 -0.31 -20.07 -5.38
N LEU A 209 -0.02 -19.08 -4.52
CA LEU A 209 1.30 -18.43 -4.48
C LEU A 209 2.44 -19.43 -4.25
N TYR A 210 2.28 -20.35 -3.30
CA TYR A 210 3.29 -21.36 -3.04
C TYR A 210 3.41 -22.38 -4.19
N ARG A 211 2.28 -22.76 -4.81
CA ARG A 211 2.27 -23.64 -5.99
C ARG A 211 2.93 -22.99 -7.21
N ASP A 212 2.78 -21.68 -7.38
CA ASP A 212 3.33 -20.93 -8.51
C ASP A 212 4.81 -20.57 -8.35
N GLY A 213 5.45 -21.00 -7.25
CA GLY A 213 6.89 -20.83 -7.06
C GLY A 213 7.28 -19.61 -6.23
N LEU A 214 6.47 -19.20 -5.25
CA LEU A 214 6.87 -18.17 -4.27
C LEU A 214 8.23 -18.49 -3.60
N VAL A 215 8.51 -19.76 -3.32
CA VAL A 215 9.79 -20.19 -2.73
C VAL A 215 10.95 -19.95 -3.69
N ASP A 216 10.75 -20.19 -4.98
CA ASP A 216 11.79 -19.97 -6.00
C ASP A 216 12.02 -18.48 -6.27
N GLU A 217 10.96 -17.67 -6.28
CA GLU A 217 11.08 -16.20 -6.32
C GLU A 217 11.86 -15.68 -5.11
N THR A 218 11.52 -16.16 -3.90
CA THR A 218 12.22 -15.79 -2.66
C THR A 218 13.69 -16.20 -2.72
N ARG A 219 14.01 -17.38 -3.26
CA ARG A 219 15.39 -17.85 -3.44
C ARG A 219 16.19 -16.90 -4.32
N ARG A 220 15.68 -16.57 -5.51
CA ARG A 220 16.36 -15.66 -6.45
C ARG A 220 16.64 -14.29 -5.81
N LEU A 221 15.64 -13.73 -5.12
CA LEU A 221 15.78 -12.44 -4.44
C LEU A 221 16.81 -12.52 -3.29
N SER A 222 16.78 -13.59 -2.51
CA SER A 222 17.72 -13.80 -1.39
C SER A 222 19.16 -13.98 -1.88
N GLU A 223 19.37 -14.70 -2.98
CA GLU A 223 20.70 -14.90 -3.58
C GLU A 223 21.27 -13.60 -4.15
N ARG A 224 20.40 -12.75 -4.70
CA ARG A 224 20.81 -11.50 -5.35
C ARG A 224 21.01 -10.33 -4.38
N TYR A 225 20.10 -10.18 -3.42
CA TYR A 225 20.04 -9.00 -2.54
C TYR A 225 20.36 -9.28 -1.07
N GLY A 226 20.58 -10.55 -0.71
CA GLY A 226 20.81 -10.98 0.67
C GLY A 226 19.53 -11.43 1.37
N ALA A 227 19.66 -12.43 2.25
CA ALA A 227 18.54 -12.99 3.01
C ALA A 227 18.00 -12.02 4.09
N ASP A 228 18.82 -11.06 4.52
CA ASP A 228 18.48 -10.01 5.47
C ASP A 228 17.73 -8.83 4.83
N LEU A 229 17.49 -8.88 3.51
CA LEU A 229 16.71 -7.86 2.82
C LEU A 229 15.37 -7.62 3.53
N PRO A 230 15.06 -6.38 3.98
CA PRO A 230 13.85 -6.11 4.75
C PRO A 230 12.54 -6.49 4.05
N LEU A 231 12.51 -6.46 2.71
CA LEU A 231 11.35 -6.87 1.93
C LEU A 231 11.10 -8.39 2.00
N LEU A 232 12.14 -9.20 2.18
CA LEU A 232 11.99 -10.65 2.37
C LEU A 232 11.50 -11.03 3.76
N GLN A 233 11.46 -10.10 4.72
CA GLN A 233 10.89 -10.31 6.05
C GLN A 233 9.36 -10.08 6.09
N THR A 234 8.76 -9.76 4.93
CA THR A 234 7.32 -9.51 4.82
C THR A 234 6.51 -10.81 4.73
N ILE A 235 5.19 -10.69 4.86
CA ILE A 235 4.26 -11.85 4.81
C ILE A 235 4.42 -12.56 3.46
N GLY A 236 4.54 -13.88 3.47
CA GLY A 236 4.83 -14.69 2.29
C GLY A 236 6.33 -14.98 2.16
N TYR A 237 7.12 -13.95 1.87
CA TYR A 237 8.57 -14.09 1.68
C TYR A 237 9.29 -14.61 2.93
N GLY A 238 8.93 -14.13 4.13
CA GLY A 238 9.59 -14.54 5.37
C GLY A 238 9.32 -16.00 5.71
N GLU A 239 8.12 -16.49 5.43
CA GLU A 239 7.79 -17.91 5.57
C GLU A 239 8.50 -18.74 4.48
N ALA A 240 8.60 -18.23 3.25
CA ALA A 240 9.35 -18.89 2.19
C ALA A 240 10.86 -19.02 2.49
N LEU A 241 11.48 -18.02 3.13
CA LEU A 241 12.85 -18.12 3.64
C LEU A 241 13.00 -19.25 4.67
N GLN A 242 12.02 -19.41 5.57
CA GLN A 242 12.03 -20.50 6.56
C GLN A 242 11.84 -21.88 5.93
N VAL A 243 11.11 -21.96 4.81
CA VAL A 243 11.03 -23.18 4.00
C VAL A 243 12.38 -23.49 3.36
N MET A 244 13.05 -22.48 2.80
CA MET A 244 14.38 -22.66 2.21
C MET A 244 15.43 -23.12 3.22
N SER A 245 15.38 -22.65 4.48
CA SER A 245 16.28 -23.08 5.54
C SER A 245 15.91 -24.42 6.20
N GLY A 246 14.78 -25.04 5.81
CA GLY A 246 14.29 -26.28 6.39
C GLY A 246 13.71 -26.16 7.79
N SER A 247 13.57 -24.94 8.33
CA SER A 247 12.97 -24.71 9.66
C SER A 247 11.44 -24.77 9.65
N LEU A 248 10.83 -24.78 8.46
CA LEU A 248 9.39 -24.86 8.26
C LEU A 248 9.10 -25.70 7.02
N ASN A 249 8.09 -26.58 7.05
CA ASN A 249 7.63 -27.25 5.83
C ASN A 249 6.65 -26.35 5.06
N THR A 250 6.45 -26.64 3.76
CA THR A 250 5.60 -25.82 2.89
C THR A 250 4.14 -25.77 3.34
N ALA A 251 3.59 -26.86 3.90
CA ALA A 251 2.21 -26.89 4.35
C ALA A 251 1.98 -25.93 5.54
N ASP A 252 2.89 -25.95 6.51
CA ASP A 252 2.84 -25.04 7.66
C ASP A 252 3.08 -23.59 7.24
N ALA A 253 4.00 -23.36 6.30
CA ALA A 253 4.24 -22.04 5.71
C ALA A 253 2.98 -21.44 5.07
N VAL A 254 2.24 -22.24 4.30
CA VAL A 254 0.94 -21.84 3.72
C VAL A 254 -0.05 -21.45 4.81
N GLN A 255 -0.15 -22.22 5.90
CA GLN A 255 -1.08 -21.90 7.00
C GLN A 255 -0.71 -20.60 7.71
N ILE A 256 0.58 -20.42 8.04
CA ILE A 256 1.09 -19.22 8.71
C ILE A 256 0.92 -17.99 7.81
N THR A 257 1.32 -18.06 6.54
CA THR A 257 1.14 -16.96 5.57
C THR A 257 -0.33 -16.61 5.42
N SER A 258 -1.24 -17.60 5.35
CA SER A 258 -2.68 -17.37 5.27
C SER A 258 -3.20 -16.65 6.51
N GLN A 259 -2.83 -17.10 7.72
CA GLN A 259 -3.23 -16.46 8.97
C GLN A 259 -2.75 -15.01 9.05
N ARG A 260 -1.47 -14.76 8.76
CA ARG A 260 -0.88 -13.41 8.76
C ARG A 260 -1.54 -12.51 7.71
N THR A 261 -1.86 -13.05 6.54
CA THR A 261 -2.59 -12.35 5.47
C THR A 261 -4.01 -11.97 5.91
N ARG A 262 -4.73 -12.84 6.62
CA ARG A 262 -6.05 -12.51 7.21
C ARG A 262 -5.95 -11.38 8.23
N GLN A 263 -4.93 -11.38 9.09
CA GLN A 263 -4.71 -10.30 10.04
C GLN A 263 -4.36 -8.99 9.33
N PHE A 264 -3.54 -9.04 8.27
CA PHE A 264 -3.23 -7.88 7.44
C PHE A 264 -4.48 -7.32 6.75
N ALA A 265 -5.30 -8.17 6.13
CA ALA A 265 -6.57 -7.78 5.53
C ALA A 265 -7.52 -7.14 6.55
N LYS A 266 -7.57 -7.65 7.79
CA LYS A 266 -8.32 -7.01 8.89
C LYS A 266 -7.80 -5.61 9.17
N ARG A 267 -6.48 -5.42 9.28
CA ARG A 267 -5.87 -4.09 9.48
C ARG A 267 -6.19 -3.12 8.34
N GLN A 268 -6.11 -3.59 7.09
CA GLN A 268 -6.49 -2.79 5.92
C GLN A 268 -7.95 -2.33 6.00
N ARG A 269 -8.89 -3.24 6.29
CA ARG A 269 -10.32 -2.89 6.46
C ARG A 269 -10.53 -1.87 7.57
N THR A 270 -9.88 -2.04 8.72
CA THR A 270 -9.95 -1.07 9.82
C THR A 270 -9.39 0.30 9.40
N TRP A 271 -8.29 0.33 8.65
CA TRP A 271 -7.72 1.58 8.12
C TRP A 271 -8.69 2.26 7.15
N PHE A 272 -9.18 1.54 6.13
CA PHE A 272 -10.10 2.09 5.15
C PHE A 272 -11.37 2.64 5.81
N ARG A 273 -11.96 1.94 6.78
CA ARG A 273 -13.14 2.45 7.50
C ARG A 273 -12.87 3.73 8.31
N ARG A 274 -11.64 3.96 8.78
CA ARG A 274 -11.30 5.09 9.65
C ARG A 274 -10.76 6.31 8.89
N GLN A 275 -10.08 6.08 7.77
CA GLN A 275 -9.29 7.11 7.07
C GLN A 275 -9.84 7.45 5.68
N HIS A 276 -10.75 6.62 5.17
CA HIS A 276 -11.37 6.73 3.85
C HIS A 276 -12.90 6.70 3.99
N ASN A 277 -13.60 7.14 2.95
CA ASN A 277 -15.05 7.09 2.87
C ASN A 277 -15.50 6.48 1.53
N PRO A 278 -15.18 5.20 1.29
CA PRO A 278 -15.48 4.55 0.02
C PRO A 278 -16.96 4.21 -0.13
N HIS A 279 -17.45 4.27 -1.36
CA HIS A 279 -18.65 3.56 -1.76
C HIS A 279 -18.31 2.08 -1.85
N TRP A 280 -18.77 1.30 -0.86
CA TRP A 280 -18.57 -0.15 -0.85
C TRP A 280 -19.46 -0.79 -1.91
N LEU A 281 -18.85 -1.42 -2.90
CA LEU A 281 -19.55 -2.09 -4.00
C LEU A 281 -20.20 -3.39 -3.52
N SER A 282 -21.35 -3.74 -4.11
CA SER A 282 -22.03 -5.01 -3.83
C SER A 282 -21.22 -6.19 -4.35
N ASP A 283 -21.45 -7.40 -3.84
CA ASP A 283 -20.65 -8.56 -4.23
C ASP A 283 -20.87 -8.95 -5.70
N GLN A 284 -22.06 -8.72 -6.30
CA GLN A 284 -22.34 -8.90 -7.74
C GLN A 284 -23.60 -8.13 -8.22
N PRO A 285 -23.59 -7.50 -9.42
CA PRO A 285 -22.44 -7.28 -10.32
C PRO A 285 -21.63 -6.01 -9.99
N THR A 286 -20.41 -6.20 -9.50
CA THR A 286 -19.49 -5.14 -9.04
C THR A 286 -19.16 -4.09 -10.10
N LEU A 287 -19.00 -4.50 -11.38
CA LEU A 287 -18.65 -3.59 -12.47
C LEU A 287 -19.81 -2.63 -12.78
N THR A 288 -21.03 -3.13 -12.86
CA THR A 288 -22.21 -2.29 -13.15
C THR A 288 -22.41 -1.24 -12.06
N ASP A 289 -22.27 -1.62 -10.80
CA ASP A 289 -22.34 -0.69 -9.66
C ASP A 289 -21.23 0.36 -9.72
N ALA A 290 -19.99 -0.07 -9.98
CA ALA A 290 -18.85 0.82 -10.11
C ALA A 290 -19.06 1.83 -11.25
N MET A 291 -19.45 1.36 -12.45
CA MET A 291 -19.68 2.21 -13.61
C MET A 291 -20.84 3.17 -13.39
N THR A 292 -21.92 2.74 -12.74
CA THR A 292 -23.04 3.62 -12.39
C THR A 292 -22.58 4.79 -11.50
N LEU A 293 -21.79 4.50 -10.46
CA LEU A 293 -21.23 5.53 -9.59
C LEU A 293 -20.27 6.45 -10.34
N ILE A 294 -19.40 5.89 -11.19
CA ILE A 294 -18.45 6.67 -11.99
C ILE A 294 -19.21 7.63 -12.93
N GLU A 295 -20.18 7.13 -13.69
CA GLU A 295 -20.98 7.95 -14.62
C GLU A 295 -21.73 9.07 -13.92
N GLN A 296 -22.23 8.84 -12.69
CA GLN A 296 -22.85 9.89 -11.87
C GLN A 296 -21.86 11.00 -11.51
N HIS A 297 -20.58 10.66 -11.29
CA HIS A 297 -19.54 11.64 -10.96
C HIS A 297 -18.93 12.31 -12.19
N LEU A 298 -19.10 11.74 -13.39
CA LEU A 298 -18.64 12.35 -14.66
C LEU A 298 -19.63 13.39 -15.23
N ARG A 299 -20.90 13.40 -14.79
CA ARG A 299 -21.98 14.30 -15.26
C ARG A 299 -21.98 15.68 -14.60
#